data_AF-A0A6P0PLH2-F1
#
_entry.id   AF-A0A6P0PLH2-F1
#
_cell.length_a   1.000
_cell.length_b   1.000
_cell.length_c   1.000
_cell.angle_alpha   90.00
_cell.angle_beta   90.00
_cell.angle_gamma   90.00
#
_symmetry.space_group_name_H-M   'P 1'
#
loop_
_entity.id
_entity.type
_entity.pdbx_description
1 polymer ?
#
loop_
_entity_poly.entity_id
_entity_poly.type
_entity_poly.pdbx_seq_one_letter_code
_entity_poly.pdbx_strand_id
1 'polypeptide(L)'
;RDRGLIKGGSLDNALVCGQHGWVNPPLRFSNEPVRHKLLDLVGDLSLLGRFPVAHILAYKASHHLHVQLAKKLAERMGCKLNTKKVEPLKINKLTCNL
;
A
#
# COMPACT_ATOMS: atom_id res chain seq x y z
N ARG A 1 -15.62 -10.99 7.89
CA ARG A 1 -14.66 -11.14 9.01
C ARG A 1 -14.36 -12.63 9.30
N ASP A 2 -15.08 -13.53 8.66
CA ASP A 2 -15.10 -14.98 8.93
C ASP A 2 -13.78 -15.69 8.59
N ARG A 3 -12.93 -15.05 7.78
CA ARG A 3 -11.56 -15.51 7.48
C ARG A 3 -10.53 -15.08 8.54
N GLY A 4 -10.94 -14.48 9.65
CA GLY A 4 -10.06 -14.05 10.74
C GLY A 4 -9.20 -12.81 10.45
N LEU A 5 -9.39 -12.13 9.31
CA LEU A 5 -8.70 -10.89 8.93
C LEU A 5 -9.52 -9.66 9.31
N ILE A 6 -8.85 -8.49 9.45
CA ILE A 6 -9.47 -7.18 9.71
C ILE A 6 -10.32 -7.20 11.01
N LYS A 7 -9.83 -7.91 12.05
CA LYS A 7 -10.53 -8.01 13.34
C LYS A 7 -10.56 -6.67 14.09
N GLY A 8 -9.54 -5.82 13.89
CA GLY A 8 -9.46 -4.49 14.50
C GLY A 8 -10.01 -3.35 13.63
N GLY A 9 -10.58 -3.64 12.45
CA GLY A 9 -11.10 -2.57 11.58
C GLY A 9 -12.42 -1.99 12.11
N SER A 10 -12.50 -0.67 12.22
CA SER A 10 -13.70 0.12 12.53
C SER A 10 -13.83 1.30 11.55
N LEU A 11 -14.95 2.02 11.60
CA LEU A 11 -15.12 3.24 10.79
C LEU A 11 -14.19 4.37 11.23
N ASP A 12 -13.58 4.28 12.41
CA ASP A 12 -12.65 5.28 12.94
C ASP A 12 -11.24 5.13 12.37
N ASN A 13 -10.88 3.93 11.90
CA ASN A 13 -9.53 3.62 11.41
C ASN A 13 -9.45 3.19 9.95
N ALA A 14 -10.60 2.95 9.32
CA ALA A 14 -10.67 2.53 7.92
C ALA A 14 -11.74 3.31 7.17
N LEU A 15 -11.40 3.72 5.96
CA LEU A 15 -12.38 4.20 5.00
C LEU A 15 -13.07 3.01 4.34
N VAL A 16 -14.41 3.00 4.35
CA VAL A 16 -15.20 1.89 3.82
C VAL A 16 -16.00 2.33 2.60
N CYS A 17 -15.82 1.60 1.49
CA CYS A 17 -16.60 1.78 0.26
C CYS A 17 -17.73 0.74 0.21
N GLY A 18 -18.97 1.20 0.10
CA GLY A 18 -20.17 0.39 -0.09
C GLY A 18 -20.69 0.46 -1.53
N GLN A 19 -21.84 -0.18 -1.78
CA GLN A 19 -22.45 -0.22 -3.12
C GLN A 19 -22.89 1.15 -3.66
N HIS A 20 -23.25 2.07 -2.76
CA HIS A 20 -23.75 3.41 -3.11
C HIS A 20 -22.72 4.52 -2.85
N GLY A 21 -21.45 4.17 -2.59
CA GLY A 21 -20.38 5.12 -2.29
C GLY A 21 -19.77 4.94 -0.90
N TRP A 22 -19.16 5.99 -0.37
CA TRP A 22 -18.44 5.96 0.91
C TRP A 22 -19.40 5.84 2.09
N VAL A 23 -19.11 4.91 3.00
CA VAL A 23 -19.94 4.61 4.17
C VAL A 23 -19.70 5.60 5.32
N ASN A 24 -18.48 6.13 5.43
CA ASN A 24 -18.07 7.08 6.48
C ASN A 24 -17.56 8.42 5.92
N PRO A 25 -18.43 9.23 5.28
CA PRO A 25 -18.11 10.62 4.99
C PRO A 25 -18.10 11.48 6.27
N PRO A 26 -17.44 12.65 6.27
CA PRO A 26 -16.68 13.21 5.16
C PRO A 26 -15.30 12.57 5.00
N LEU A 27 -14.83 12.48 3.75
CA LEU A 27 -13.43 12.17 3.48
C LEU A 27 -12.56 13.33 3.94
N ARG A 28 -11.33 13.02 4.38
CA ARG A 28 -10.32 14.06 4.69
C ARG A 28 -9.88 14.78 3.41
N PHE A 29 -9.85 14.04 2.31
CA PHE A 29 -9.56 14.54 0.97
C PHE A 29 -10.49 13.88 -0.06
N SER A 30 -10.93 14.63 -1.08
CA SER A 30 -11.72 14.07 -2.18
C SER A 30 -11.02 12.90 -2.89
N ASN A 31 -9.68 12.87 -2.86
CA ASN A 31 -8.84 11.83 -3.43
C ASN A 31 -8.08 11.01 -2.37
N GLU A 32 -8.65 10.84 -1.18
CA GLU A 32 -8.05 10.08 -0.07
C GLU A 32 -7.61 8.64 -0.45
N PRO A 33 -8.36 7.85 -1.25
CA PRO A 33 -7.94 6.51 -1.65
C PRO A 33 -6.62 6.47 -2.44
N VAL A 34 -6.40 7.42 -3.36
CA VAL A 34 -5.15 7.47 -4.14
C VAL A 34 -3.99 7.99 -3.30
N ARG A 35 -4.24 8.92 -2.37
CA ARG A 35 -3.22 9.37 -1.41
C ARG A 35 -2.76 8.23 -0.50
N HIS A 36 -3.67 7.34 -0.10
CA HIS A 36 -3.31 6.14 0.64
C HIS A 36 -2.39 5.21 -0.18
N LYS A 37 -2.66 5.05 -1.49
CA LYS A 37 -1.76 4.27 -2.37
C LYS A 37 -0.38 4.89 -2.55
N LEU A 38 -0.30 6.22 -2.57
CA LEU A 38 0.98 6.92 -2.53
C LEU A 38 1.71 6.67 -1.20
N LEU A 39 0.99 6.71 -0.07
CA LEU A 39 1.54 6.40 1.25
C LEU A 39 2.05 4.95 1.33
N ASP A 40 1.29 3.99 0.77
CA ASP A 40 1.71 2.59 0.64
C ASP A 40 3.05 2.49 -0.10
N LEU A 41 3.19 3.17 -1.25
CA LEU A 41 4.43 3.19 -2.03
C LEU A 41 5.60 3.77 -1.24
N VAL A 42 5.40 4.89 -0.54
CA VAL A 42 6.44 5.50 0.31
C VAL A 42 6.85 4.56 1.43
N GLY A 43 5.88 3.90 2.09
CA GLY A 43 6.14 2.91 3.13
C GLY A 43 6.93 1.72 2.61
N ASP A 44 6.54 1.16 1.46
CA ASP A 44 7.24 0.04 0.82
C ASP A 44 8.68 0.42 0.40
N LEU A 45 8.89 1.64 -0.12
CA LEU A 45 10.22 2.13 -0.48
C LEU A 45 11.10 2.43 0.74
N SER A 46 10.51 2.76 1.90
CA SER A 46 11.28 2.98 3.13
C SER A 46 12.07 1.73 3.57
N LEU A 47 11.65 0.54 3.13
CA LEU A 47 12.36 -0.73 3.36
C LEU A 47 13.75 -0.79 2.71
N LEU A 48 14.03 0.11 1.75
CA LEU A 48 15.35 0.29 1.16
C LEU A 48 16.37 0.90 2.13
N GLY A 49 15.93 1.50 3.24
CA GLY A 49 16.77 2.23 4.19
C GLY A 49 17.29 3.58 3.69
N ARG A 50 17.08 3.89 2.41
CA ARG A 50 17.33 5.19 1.77
C ARG A 50 16.31 5.41 0.67
N PHE A 51 15.88 6.66 0.49
CA PHE A 51 14.98 7.00 -0.60
C PHE A 51 15.78 7.24 -1.89
N PRO A 52 15.39 6.60 -3.01
CA PRO A 52 15.98 6.91 -4.30
C PRO A 52 15.56 8.30 -4.75
N VAL A 53 16.49 9.05 -5.36
CA VAL A 53 16.14 10.25 -6.12
C VAL A 53 15.66 9.78 -7.49
N ALA A 54 14.36 9.67 -7.66
CA ALA A 54 13.75 9.12 -8.86
C ALA A 54 12.37 9.73 -9.13
N HIS A 55 12.00 9.78 -10.40
CA HIS A 55 10.62 10.00 -10.81
C HIS A 55 9.92 8.63 -10.93
N ILE A 56 8.93 8.39 -10.07
CA ILE A 56 8.23 7.10 -10.00
C ILE A 56 6.84 7.26 -10.59
N LEU A 57 6.56 6.49 -11.65
CA LEU A 57 5.24 6.36 -12.25
C LEU A 57 4.66 5.00 -11.85
N ALA A 58 3.52 5.01 -11.17
CA ALA A 58 2.86 3.81 -10.66
C ALA A 58 1.44 3.72 -11.22
N TYR A 59 1.16 2.71 -12.04
CA TYR A 59 -0.16 2.47 -12.63
C TYR A 59 -0.78 1.20 -12.06
N LYS A 60 -1.96 1.33 -11.42
CA LYS A 60 -2.66 0.23 -10.73
C LYS A 60 -1.74 -0.58 -9.79
N ALA A 61 -0.79 0.11 -9.18
CA ALA A 61 0.24 -0.50 -8.35
C ALA A 61 -0.30 -0.82 -6.95
N SER A 62 0.30 -1.84 -6.34
CA SER A 62 0.02 -2.26 -4.97
C SER A 62 1.30 -2.80 -4.35
N HIS A 63 1.25 -3.19 -3.06
CA HIS A 63 2.40 -3.67 -2.30
C HIS A 63 3.25 -4.71 -3.04
N HIS A 64 2.63 -5.65 -3.76
CA HIS A 64 3.39 -6.65 -4.50
C HIS A 64 4.33 -6.03 -5.56
N LEU A 65 3.83 -5.04 -6.31
CA LEU A 65 4.62 -4.34 -7.31
C LEU A 65 5.67 -3.41 -6.67
N HIS A 66 5.30 -2.73 -5.58
CA HIS A 66 6.22 -1.85 -4.85
C HIS A 66 7.39 -2.63 -4.24
N VAL A 67 7.13 -3.82 -3.67
CA VAL A 67 8.16 -4.70 -3.13
C VAL A 67 9.08 -5.23 -4.23
N GLN A 68 8.54 -5.57 -5.40
CA GLN A 68 9.36 -5.97 -6.55
C GLN A 68 10.26 -4.82 -7.03
N LEU A 69 9.71 -3.60 -7.11
CA LEU A 69 10.48 -2.40 -7.43
C LEU A 69 11.59 -2.17 -6.40
N ALA A 70 11.29 -2.23 -5.11
CA ALA A 70 12.27 -2.08 -4.04
C ALA A 70 13.39 -3.13 -4.14
N LYS A 71 13.06 -4.41 -4.41
CA LYS A 71 14.08 -5.45 -4.64
C LYS A 71 15.01 -5.11 -5.80
N LYS A 72 14.45 -4.69 -6.93
CA LYS A 72 15.24 -4.31 -8.11
C LYS A 72 16.11 -3.09 -7.88
N LEU A 73 15.60 -2.10 -7.15
CA LEU A 73 16.38 -0.92 -6.76
C LEU A 73 17.51 -1.32 -5.81
N ALA A 74 17.25 -2.18 -4.83
CA ALA A 74 18.27 -2.64 -3.90
C ALA A 74 19.42 -3.38 -4.60
N GLU A 75 19.09 -4.29 -5.52
CA GLU A 75 20.04 -4.99 -6.38
C GLU A 75 20.93 -3.99 -7.15
N ARG A 76 20.34 -2.98 -7.79
CA ARG A 76 21.09 -1.98 -8.58
C ARG A 76 21.92 -1.02 -7.74
N MET A 77 21.44 -0.66 -6.55
CA MET A 77 22.14 0.28 -5.68
C MET A 77 23.17 -0.41 -4.75
N GLY A 78 23.28 -1.74 -4.80
CA GLY A 78 24.17 -2.51 -3.94
C GLY A 78 23.80 -2.49 -2.45
N CYS A 79 22.53 -2.23 -2.09
CA CYS A 79 22.09 -2.29 -0.70
C CYS A 79 21.34 -3.60 -0.39
N LYS A 80 21.50 -4.09 0.85
CA LYS A 80 20.70 -5.20 1.36
C LYS A 80 19.36 -4.66 1.85
N LEU A 81 18.26 -5.17 1.30
CA LEU A 81 16.94 -4.91 1.88
C LEU A 81 16.90 -5.45 3.31
N ASN A 82 16.33 -4.69 4.24
CA ASN A 82 16.06 -5.19 5.58
C ASN A 82 14.82 -6.10 5.54
N THR A 83 14.98 -7.30 5.00
CA THR A 83 13.90 -8.26 4.74
C THR A 83 13.35 -8.94 6.01
N LYS A 84 13.95 -8.71 7.18
CA LYS A 84 13.53 -9.34 8.45
C LYS A 84 12.12 -8.95 8.93
N LYS A 85 11.43 -8.02 8.26
CA LYS A 85 10.12 -7.50 8.68
C LYS A 85 8.99 -7.63 7.65
N VAL A 86 9.26 -8.17 6.47
CA VAL A 86 8.28 -8.16 5.36
C VAL A 86 7.93 -9.58 4.99
N GLU A 87 7.11 -10.21 5.82
CA GLU A 87 6.31 -11.31 5.31
C GLU A 87 5.36 -10.74 4.25
N PRO A 88 5.29 -11.34 3.05
CA PRO A 88 4.31 -10.91 2.06
C PRO A 88 2.94 -11.11 2.69
N LEU A 89 2.28 -10.01 3.04
CA LEU A 89 0.86 -10.00 3.33
C LEU A 89 0.19 -10.62 2.11
N LYS A 90 -0.23 -11.89 2.23
CA LYS A 90 -1.09 -12.59 1.27
C LYS A 90 -2.47 -11.94 1.33
N ILE A 91 -2.56 -10.69 0.90
CA ILE A 91 -3.82 -10.03 0.64
C ILE A 91 -4.28 -10.62 -0.69
N ASN A 92 -5.15 -11.63 -0.58
CA ASN A 92 -5.94 -12.10 -1.70
C ASN A 92 -6.58 -10.86 -2.35
N LYS A 93 -6.15 -10.54 -3.58
CA LYS A 93 -6.63 -9.48 -4.47
C LYS A 93 -7.92 -8.81 -3.98
N LEU A 94 -7.78 -7.67 -3.28
CA LEU A 94 -8.79 -6.64 -3.29
C LEU A 94 -8.54 -5.81 -4.55
N THR A 95 -9.03 -6.30 -5.68
CA THR A 95 -9.28 -5.45 -6.84
C THR A 95 -10.42 -4.51 -6.45
N CYS A 96 -10.08 -3.38 -5.83
CA CYS A 96 -10.93 -2.21 -5.94
C CYS A 96 -10.76 -1.70 -7.37
N ASN A 97 -11.67 -2.11 -8.25
CA ASN A 97 -11.95 -1.32 -9.44
C ASN A 97 -12.54 0.00 -8.93
N LEU A 98 -11.73 1.06 -8.98
CA LEU A 98 -12.23 2.42 -9.14
C LEU A 98 -12.71 2.56 -10.58
#